data_AF-A0A4R3DUV7-F1
#
_entry.id   AF-A0A4R3DUV7-F1
#
_cell.length_a   1.000
_cell.length_b   1.000
_cell.length_c   1.000
_cell.angle_alpha   90.00
_cell.angle_beta   90.00
_cell.angle_gamma   90.00
#
_symmetry.space_group_name_H-M   'P 1'
#
loop_
_entity.id
_entity.type
_entity.pdbx_description
1 polymer ?
#
loop_
_entity_poly.entity_id
_entity_poly.type
_entity_poly.pdbx_seq_one_letter_code
_entity_poly.pdbx_strand_id
1 'polypeptide(L)'
;MHEILQQAANNAMAMGPSVLLQGLQIERPLDVVKATAVSADDKRTILASWASDSYAVDSKPAFRHMPGTPEAVSIDEVQAALKELDRRYG
;
A
#
# COMPACT_ATOMS: atom_id res chain seq x y z
N MET A 1 20.12 -21.98 -2.63
CA MET A 1 19.30 -21.21 -3.60
C MET A 1 17.82 -21.45 -3.38
N HIS A 2 17.34 -22.70 -3.37
CA HIS A 2 15.91 -23.01 -3.14
C HIS A 2 15.37 -22.50 -1.79
N GLU A 3 16.13 -22.66 -0.70
CA GLU A 3 15.74 -22.16 0.63
C GLU A 3 15.61 -20.63 0.70
N ILE A 4 16.47 -19.90 -0.01
CA ILE A 4 16.44 -18.42 -0.06
C ILE A 4 15.17 -17.94 -0.75
N LEU A 5 14.81 -18.58 -1.87
CA LEU A 5 13.58 -18.24 -2.60
C LEU A 5 12.33 -18.57 -1.77
N GLN A 6 12.32 -19.71 -1.08
CA GLN A 6 11.21 -20.10 -0.21
C GLN A 6 11.04 -19.13 0.96
N GLN A 7 12.14 -18.71 1.59
CA GLN A 7 12.10 -17.74 2.67
C GLN A 7 11.60 -16.38 2.19
N ALA A 8 12.05 -15.92 1.02
CA ALA A 8 11.57 -14.67 0.43
C ALA A 8 10.06 -14.73 0.13
N ALA A 9 9.57 -15.85 -0.40
CA ALA A 9 8.14 -16.06 -0.64
C ALA A 9 7.33 -16.03 0.67
N ASN A 10 7.80 -16.72 1.71
CA ASN A 10 7.14 -16.72 3.02
C ASN A 10 7.07 -15.31 3.63
N ASN A 11 8.16 -14.54 3.51
CA ASN A 11 8.20 -13.16 3.98
C ASN A 11 7.24 -12.26 3.17
N ALA A 12 7.16 -12.44 1.85
CA ALA A 12 6.23 -11.70 1.01
C ALA A 12 4.76 -12.01 1.37
N MET A 13 4.43 -13.28 1.63
CA MET A 13 3.10 -13.66 2.09
C MET A 13 2.75 -13.04 3.44
N ALA A 14 3.72 -12.91 4.35
CA ALA A 14 3.51 -12.27 5.65
C ALA A 14 3.34 -10.74 5.55
N MET A 15 4.12 -10.09 4.67
CA MET A 15 4.06 -8.64 4.46
C MET A 15 2.84 -8.21 3.63
N GLY A 16 2.31 -9.12 2.82
CA GLY A 16 1.24 -8.85 1.89
C GLY A 16 1.62 -7.76 0.88
N PRO A 17 0.65 -6.97 0.40
CA PRO A 17 0.84 -5.94 -0.63
C PRO A 17 1.84 -4.84 -0.24
N SER A 18 2.13 -4.66 1.06
CA SER A 18 3.14 -3.71 1.53
C SER A 18 4.56 -4.01 1.03
N VAL A 19 4.83 -5.24 0.57
CA VAL A 19 6.10 -5.59 -0.09
C VAL A 19 6.39 -4.70 -1.30
N LEU A 20 5.35 -4.22 -1.98
CA LEU A 20 5.47 -3.32 -3.14
C LEU A 20 5.94 -1.90 -2.76
N LEU A 21 5.93 -1.57 -1.46
CA LEU A 21 6.48 -0.31 -0.94
C LEU A 21 7.95 -0.40 -0.56
N GLN A 22 8.56 -1.58 -0.60
CA GLN A 22 9.95 -1.73 -0.17
C GLN A 22 10.90 -0.87 -1.02
N GLY A 23 11.71 -0.06 -0.33
CA GLY A 23 12.65 0.86 -0.97
C GLY A 23 12.02 2.17 -1.47
N LEU A 24 10.71 2.36 -1.32
CA LEU A 24 10.03 3.60 -1.62
C LEU A 24 9.85 4.46 -0.36
N GLN A 25 9.99 5.77 -0.49
CA GLN A 25 9.63 6.72 0.57
C GLN A 25 8.17 7.13 0.36
N ILE A 26 7.25 6.36 0.94
CA ILE A 26 5.81 6.61 0.86
C ILE A 26 5.34 7.03 2.25
N GLU A 27 4.87 8.26 2.36
CA GLU A 27 4.34 8.80 3.61
C GLU A 27 2.81 8.85 3.57
N ARG A 28 2.26 9.24 2.41
CA ARG A 28 0.83 9.45 2.21
C ARG A 28 0.33 8.64 1.01
N PRO A 29 -0.96 8.25 0.94
CA PRO A 29 -1.53 7.53 -0.19
C PRO A 29 -1.28 8.21 -1.55
N LEU A 30 -1.28 9.55 -1.60
CA LEU A 30 -1.03 10.28 -2.83
C LEU A 30 0.41 10.09 -3.35
N ASP A 31 1.37 9.74 -2.50
CA ASP A 31 2.75 9.48 -2.92
C ASP A 31 2.85 8.21 -3.76
N VAL A 32 1.99 7.22 -3.50
CA VAL A 32 1.85 6.01 -4.33
C VAL A 32 1.45 6.41 -5.75
N VAL A 33 0.49 7.34 -5.89
CA VAL A 33 0.05 7.83 -7.21
C VAL A 33 1.19 8.53 -7.94
N LYS A 34 2.00 9.32 -7.21
CA LYS A 34 3.14 10.07 -7.73
C LYS A 34 4.37 9.20 -8.04
N ALA A 35 4.47 8.00 -7.48
CA ALA A 35 5.62 7.12 -7.68
C ALA A 35 5.75 6.71 -9.16
N THR A 36 6.72 7.27 -9.88
CA THR A 36 6.89 7.04 -11.33
C THR A 36 7.45 5.65 -11.65
N ALA A 37 8.16 5.03 -10.71
CA ALA A 37 8.73 3.71 -10.85
C ALA A 37 7.71 2.55 -10.64
N VAL A 38 6.46 2.87 -10.31
CA VAL A 38 5.41 1.89 -10.00
C VAL A 38 4.36 1.89 -11.11
N SER A 39 3.95 0.70 -11.57
CA SER A 39 2.92 0.56 -12.60
C SER A 39 1.55 1.02 -12.09
N ALA A 40 0.63 1.37 -12.99
CA ALA A 40 -0.72 1.78 -12.59
C ALA A 40 -1.47 0.66 -11.83
N ASP A 41 -1.29 -0.59 -12.23
CA ASP A 41 -1.93 -1.75 -11.58
C ASP A 41 -1.32 -2.05 -10.21
N ASP A 42 0.01 -1.90 -10.06
CA ASP A 42 0.65 -2.03 -8.74
C ASP A 42 0.21 -0.90 -7.81
N LYS A 43 0.11 0.34 -8.31
CA LYS A 43 -0.45 1.47 -7.53
C LYS A 43 -1.86 1.16 -7.05
N ARG A 44 -2.71 0.62 -7.93
CA ARG A 44 -4.08 0.25 -7.58
C ARG A 44 -4.11 -0.87 -6.55
N THR A 45 -3.24 -1.87 -6.70
CA THR A 45 -3.08 -2.97 -5.74
C THR A 45 -2.65 -2.46 -4.36
N ILE A 46 -1.65 -1.59 -4.30
CA ILE A 46 -1.18 -0.96 -3.06
C ILE A 46 -2.32 -0.19 -2.38
N LEU A 47 -2.97 0.73 -3.11
CA LEU A 47 -4.00 1.60 -2.55
C LEU A 47 -5.27 0.83 -2.14
N ALA A 48 -5.71 -0.16 -2.93
CA ALA A 48 -6.84 -1.01 -2.59
C ALA A 48 -6.54 -1.84 -1.33
N SER A 49 -5.29 -2.32 -1.20
CA SER A 49 -4.84 -3.02 -0.01
C SER A 49 -4.85 -2.10 1.20
N TRP A 50 -4.31 -0.89 1.08
CA TRP A 50 -4.28 0.10 2.16
C TRP A 50 -5.69 0.51 2.62
N ALA A 51 -6.68 0.52 1.72
CA ALA A 51 -8.08 0.76 2.07
C ALA A 51 -8.73 -0.39 2.86
N SER A 52 -8.15 -1.60 2.81
CA SER A 52 -8.71 -2.80 3.46
C SER A 52 -8.68 -2.71 4.99
N ASP A 53 -9.64 -3.37 5.62
CA ASP A 53 -9.76 -3.44 7.08
C ASP A 53 -8.58 -4.18 7.73
N SER A 54 -7.81 -4.96 6.97
CA SER A 54 -6.55 -5.55 7.44
C SER A 54 -5.52 -4.51 7.89
N TYR A 55 -5.65 -3.25 7.42
CA TYR A 55 -4.82 -2.13 7.87
C TYR A 55 -5.59 -1.14 8.74
N ALA A 56 -6.83 -1.44 9.16
CA ALA A 56 -7.57 -0.57 10.07
C ALA A 56 -6.87 -0.48 11.43
N VAL A 57 -6.79 0.74 11.97
CA VAL A 57 -6.26 0.95 13.32
C VAL A 57 -7.29 0.44 14.33
N ASP A 58 -6.81 -0.36 15.30
CA ASP A 58 -7.68 -0.91 16.35
C ASP A 58 -8.44 0.19 17.09
N SER A 59 -9.73 -0.07 17.34
CA SER A 59 -10.67 0.90 17.92
C SER A 59 -10.83 2.23 17.17
N LYS A 60 -10.24 2.38 15.97
CA LYS A 60 -10.30 3.58 15.12
C LYS A 60 -10.54 3.20 13.64
N PRO A 61 -11.71 2.61 13.30
CA PRO A 61 -11.97 2.03 11.99
C PRO A 61 -11.98 3.01 10.82
N ALA A 62 -11.97 4.33 11.07
CA ALA A 62 -11.83 5.36 10.04
C ALA A 62 -10.37 5.57 9.59
N PHE A 63 -9.40 5.01 10.31
CA PHE A 63 -7.96 5.17 10.02
C PHE A 63 -7.35 3.88 9.49
N ARG A 64 -6.34 4.02 8.63
CA ARG A 64 -5.55 2.94 8.05
C ARG A 64 -4.08 3.17 8.31
N HIS A 65 -3.35 2.15 8.77
CA HIS A 65 -1.90 2.21 8.95
C HIS A 65 -1.23 1.07 8.19
N MET A 66 -0.51 1.42 7.11
CA MET A 66 0.24 0.46 6.33
C MET A 66 1.68 0.36 6.88
N PRO A 67 2.21 -0.86 7.11
CA PRO A 67 3.59 -1.05 7.56
C PRO A 67 4.59 -0.31 6.67
N GLY A 68 5.55 0.37 7.28
CA GLY A 68 6.56 1.16 6.58
C GLY A 68 6.17 2.62 6.34
N THR A 69 4.94 3.02 6.67
CA THR A 69 4.50 4.43 6.62
C THR A 69 4.57 5.08 8.01
N PRO A 70 4.84 6.39 8.10
CA PRO A 70 5.14 7.06 9.37
C PRO A 70 3.92 7.20 10.28
N GLU A 71 2.71 7.30 9.73
CA GLU A 71 1.50 7.54 10.50
C GLU A 71 0.26 6.88 9.88
N ALA A 72 -0.78 6.74 10.70
CA ALA A 72 -2.09 6.32 10.22
C ALA A 72 -2.77 7.47 9.47
N VAL A 73 -3.40 7.14 8.35
CA VAL A 73 -4.14 8.09 7.49
C VAL A 73 -5.63 7.75 7.50
N SER A 74 -6.49 8.69 7.10
CA SER A 74 -7.92 8.40 7.00
C SER A 74 -8.23 7.50 5.79
N ILE A 75 -9.29 6.68 5.89
CA ILE A 75 -9.78 5.90 4.74
C ILE A 75 -10.19 6.82 3.57
N ASP A 76 -10.73 8.00 3.86
CA ASP A 76 -11.12 9.00 2.87
C ASP A 76 -9.91 9.49 2.05
N GLU A 77 -8.75 9.62 2.68
CA GLU A 77 -7.51 9.98 2.00
C GLU A 77 -7.03 8.88 1.05
N VAL A 78 -7.11 7.62 1.46
CA VAL A 78 -6.79 6.48 0.59
C VAL A 78 -7.75 6.44 -0.61
N GLN A 79 -9.05 6.66 -0.37
CA GLN A 79 -10.06 6.73 -1.44
C GLN A 79 -9.83 7.92 -2.38
N ALA A 80 -9.39 9.07 -1.87
CA ALA A 80 -9.03 10.22 -2.69
C ALA A 80 -7.84 9.89 -3.62
N ALA A 81 -6.84 9.17 -3.12
CA ALA A 81 -5.72 8.70 -3.94
C ALA A 81 -6.14 7.69 -5.01
N LEU A 82 -7.06 6.75 -4.70
CA LEU A 82 -7.64 5.84 -5.69
C LEU A 82 -8.37 6.59 -6.81
N LYS A 83 -9.22 7.55 -6.45
CA LYS A 83 -9.94 8.40 -7.43
C LYS A 83 -8.96 9.17 -8.32
N GLU A 84 -7.90 9.72 -7.74
CA GLU A 84 -6.87 10.43 -8.50
C GLU A 84 -6.06 9.48 -9.40
N LEU A 85 -5.79 8.25 -8.97
CA LEU A 85 -5.17 7.23 -9.81
C LEU A 85 -6.04 6.90 -11.01
N ASP A 86 -7.33 6.62 -10.79
CA ASP A 86 -8.28 6.31 -11.87
C ASP A 86 -8.45 7.49 -12.83
N ARG A 87 -8.41 8.74 -12.34
CA ARG A 87 -8.41 9.93 -13.20
C ARG A 87 -7.19 10.00 -14.13
N ARG A 88 -6.04 9.46 -13.72
CA ARG A 88 -4.78 9.50 -14.50
C ARG A 88 -4.61 8.32 -15.46
N TYR A 89 -5.19 7.17 -15.13
CA TYR A 89 -4.88 5.88 -15.79
C TYR A 89 -6.11 5.00 -16.07
N GLY A 90 -7.31 5.47 -15.77
CA GLY A 90 -8.59 4.77 -16.04
C GLY A 90 -9.17 5.07 -17.41
#